data_AF-A0A944XTA4-F1
#
_entry.id   AF-A0A944XTA4-F1
#
_cell.length_a   1.000
_cell.length_b   1.000
_cell.length_c   1.000
_cell.angle_alpha   90.00
_cell.angle_beta   90.00
_cell.angle_gamma   90.00
#
_symmetry.space_group_name_H-M   'P 1'
#
loop_
_entity.id
_entity.type
_entity.pdbx_description
1 polymer ?
#
loop_
_entity_poly.entity_id
_entity_poly.type
_entity_poly.pdbx_seq_one_letter_code
_entity_poly.pdbx_strand_id
1 'polypeptide(L)'
;ENSVTADSDPTQSITASTNNNNVAIENGEVNYRVQICALRKKVTTDYFVKSHQINEKIYLNMHQGWHKYTVGNFNQYVGARDHREDIRNNKKIKGPFVTAYNNGTRITVQEALMITKDKWVQ
;
A
#
# COMPACT_ATOMS: atom_id res chain seq x y z
N GLU A 1 -7.80 -49.48 -4.28
CA GLU A 1 -6.58 -48.75 -3.89
C GLU A 1 -6.93 -47.31 -3.57
N ASN A 2 -6.26 -46.73 -2.57
CA ASN A 2 -6.58 -45.45 -1.91
C ASN A 2 -6.23 -44.20 -2.74
N SER A 3 -6.85 -43.10 -2.30
CA SER A 3 -6.79 -41.69 -2.75
C SER A 3 -5.50 -40.91 -2.38
N VAL A 4 -5.42 -39.68 -2.93
CA VAL A 4 -4.70 -38.44 -2.50
C VAL A 4 -3.34 -38.08 -3.16
N THR A 5 -3.25 -36.86 -3.74
CA THR A 5 -2.07 -35.95 -3.66
C THR A 5 -2.49 -34.47 -3.72
N ALA A 6 -1.82 -33.64 -2.92
CA ALA A 6 -2.12 -32.26 -2.53
C ALA A 6 -1.21 -31.18 -3.20
N ASP A 7 -1.68 -29.92 -3.13
CA ASP A 7 -1.04 -28.58 -3.12
C ASP A 7 0.37 -28.30 -3.65
N SER A 8 0.53 -27.14 -4.32
CA SER A 8 1.65 -26.18 -4.11
C SER A 8 1.37 -24.80 -4.76
N ASP A 9 1.19 -23.82 -3.87
CA ASP A 9 1.15 -22.36 -4.02
C ASP A 9 2.44 -21.80 -4.68
N PRO A 10 2.41 -20.84 -5.64
CA PRO A 10 3.63 -20.33 -6.25
C PRO A 10 4.35 -19.38 -5.29
N THR A 11 5.30 -19.96 -4.56
CA THR A 11 6.35 -19.25 -3.83
C THR A 11 7.17 -18.40 -4.81
N GLN A 12 7.00 -17.07 -4.79
CA GLN A 12 7.94 -16.15 -5.46
C GLN A 12 8.84 -15.46 -4.43
N SER A 13 10.01 -16.10 -4.25
CA SER A 13 11.32 -15.48 -4.08
C SER A 13 11.45 -14.36 -3.04
N ILE A 14 11.82 -14.78 -1.84
CA ILE A 14 12.73 -14.08 -0.93
C ILE A 14 13.95 -13.55 -1.70
N THR A 15 13.98 -12.26 -1.99
CA THR A 15 15.23 -11.50 -2.03
C THR A 15 15.16 -10.49 -0.91
N ALA A 16 15.45 -10.99 0.30
CA ALA A 16 15.79 -10.13 1.42
C ALA A 16 17.08 -9.38 1.06
N SER A 17 16.96 -8.13 0.63
CA SER A 17 18.04 -7.19 0.88
C SER A 17 18.07 -6.95 2.38
N THR A 18 18.85 -7.77 3.07
CA THR A 18 19.27 -7.58 4.46
C THR A 18 20.04 -6.26 4.56
N ASN A 19 19.32 -5.16 4.74
CA ASN A 19 19.86 -4.01 5.44
C ASN A 19 19.40 -4.16 6.88
N ASN A 20 20.26 -4.75 7.71
CA ASN A 20 20.14 -4.79 9.15
C ASN A 20 20.21 -3.36 9.71
N ASN A 21 19.15 -2.59 9.53
CA ASN A 21 18.88 -1.44 10.35
C ASN A 21 17.77 -1.88 11.29
N ASN A 22 18.14 -2.35 12.48
CA ASN A 22 17.24 -2.37 13.62
C ASN A 22 16.89 -0.90 13.95
N VAL A 23 16.09 -0.26 13.10
CA VAL A 23 15.44 0.99 13.43
C VAL A 23 14.40 0.58 14.46
N ALA A 24 14.67 0.87 15.72
CA ALA A 24 13.66 0.77 16.76
C ALA A 24 12.44 1.51 16.23
N ILE A 25 11.38 0.77 15.88
CA ILE A 25 10.21 1.42 15.30
C ILE A 25 9.53 2.13 16.46
N GLU A 26 9.85 3.40 16.58
CA GLU A 26 9.26 4.29 17.56
C GLU A 26 7.75 4.25 17.43
N ASN A 27 7.06 4.24 18.58
CA ASN A 27 5.60 4.23 18.75
C ASN A 27 5.00 5.53 18.16
N GLY A 28 5.09 5.68 16.86
CA GLY A 28 4.60 6.83 16.11
C GLY A 28 3.22 6.59 15.54
N GLU A 29 2.66 7.64 14.95
CA GLU A 29 1.34 7.62 14.36
C GLU A 29 1.40 6.92 12.99
N VAL A 30 1.02 5.64 12.99
CA VAL A 30 0.94 4.84 11.77
C VAL A 30 -0.32 5.22 10.99
N ASN A 31 -0.10 5.57 9.72
CA ASN A 31 -1.15 5.93 8.77
C ASN A 31 -1.04 5.05 7.52
N TYR A 32 -2.15 4.43 7.14
CA TYR A 32 -2.29 3.65 5.92
C TYR A 32 -2.90 4.51 4.80
N ARG A 33 -2.40 4.33 3.58
CA ARG A 33 -2.88 5.01 2.36
C ARG A 33 -2.89 4.05 1.20
N VAL A 34 -3.68 4.32 0.17
CA VAL A 34 -3.74 3.49 -1.04
C VAL A 34 -2.92 4.16 -2.14
N GLN A 35 -1.89 3.48 -2.64
CA GLN A 35 -1.15 3.93 -3.82
C GLN A 35 -1.95 3.57 -5.07
N ILE A 36 -2.30 4.59 -5.84
CA ILE A 36 -3.10 4.45 -7.07
C ILE A 36 -2.23 4.53 -8.33
N CYS A 37 -1.08 5.20 -8.24
CA CYS A 37 -0.18 5.37 -9.38
C CYS A 37 1.24 5.72 -8.93
N ALA A 38 2.23 5.33 -9.73
CA ALA A 38 3.60 5.82 -9.64
C ALA A 38 4.10 6.15 -11.05
N LEU A 39 4.53 7.39 -11.26
CA LEU A 39 4.94 7.89 -12.58
C LEU A 39 6.34 8.52 -12.48
N ARG A 40 7.14 8.38 -13.54
CA ARG A 40 8.42 9.11 -13.65
C ARG A 40 8.20 10.61 -13.85
N LYS A 41 7.20 10.97 -14.66
CA LYS A 41 6.79 12.36 -14.89
C LYS A 41 5.71 12.76 -13.91
N LYS A 42 5.82 13.99 -13.40
CA LYS A 42 4.76 14.59 -12.57
C LYS A 42 3.54 14.88 -13.45
N VAL A 43 2.40 14.35 -13.06
CA VAL A 43 1.08 14.74 -13.57
C VAL A 43 0.34 15.54 -12.50
N THR A 44 -0.56 16.43 -12.92
CA THR A 44 -1.43 17.19 -12.03
C THR A 44 -2.52 16.31 -11.43
N THR A 45 -3.04 16.68 -10.27
CA THR A 45 -4.14 15.97 -9.60
C THR A 45 -5.40 15.92 -10.45
N ASP A 46 -5.66 16.94 -11.25
CA ASP A 46 -6.78 17.04 -12.20
C ASP A 46 -6.85 15.87 -13.17
N TYR A 47 -5.69 15.31 -13.54
CA TYR A 47 -5.63 14.12 -14.39
C TYR A 47 -6.38 12.94 -13.75
N PHE A 48 -6.23 12.73 -12.44
CA PHE A 48 -6.88 11.64 -11.72
C PHE A 48 -8.37 11.89 -11.48
N VAL A 49 -8.75 13.14 -11.27
CA VAL A 49 -10.16 13.55 -11.18
C VAL A 49 -10.87 13.24 -12.51
N LYS A 50 -10.32 13.75 -13.63
CA LYS A 50 -10.94 13.63 -14.96
C LYS A 50 -10.89 12.22 -15.54
N SER A 51 -9.75 11.54 -15.40
CA SER A 51 -9.52 10.24 -16.06
C SER A 51 -9.95 9.04 -15.21
N HIS A 52 -9.87 9.17 -13.89
CA HIS A 52 -10.04 8.05 -12.95
C HIS A 52 -11.11 8.29 -11.87
N GLN A 53 -11.82 9.43 -11.91
CA GLN A 53 -12.91 9.76 -10.98
C GLN A 53 -12.47 9.73 -9.51
N ILE A 54 -11.21 10.12 -9.25
CA ILE A 54 -10.65 10.26 -7.92
C ILE A 54 -10.98 11.67 -7.41
N ASN A 55 -12.08 11.80 -6.67
CA ASN A 55 -12.59 13.06 -6.13
C ASN A 55 -12.22 13.24 -4.65
N GLU A 56 -11.03 12.77 -4.27
CA GLU A 56 -10.53 12.82 -2.90
C GLU A 56 -9.14 13.47 -2.86
N LYS A 57 -8.63 13.71 -1.65
CA LYS A 57 -7.30 14.29 -1.48
C LYS A 57 -6.23 13.32 -1.97
N ILE A 58 -5.44 13.78 -2.94
CA ILE A 58 -4.30 13.03 -3.47
C ILE A 58 -3.02 13.55 -2.81
N TYR A 59 -2.28 12.64 -2.19
CA TYR A 59 -0.97 12.89 -1.63
C TYR A 59 0.10 12.53 -2.67
N LEU A 60 1.01 13.48 -2.91
CA LEU A 60 2.15 13.28 -3.80
C LEU A 60 3.41 13.10 -2.97
N ASN A 61 4.11 11.99 -3.18
CA ASN A 61 5.41 11.74 -2.58
C ASN A 61 6.44 11.41 -3.66
N MET A 62 7.62 12.00 -3.59
CA MET A 62 8.72 11.71 -4.51
C MET A 62 9.70 10.75 -3.86
N HIS A 63 10.01 9.65 -4.54
CA HIS A 63 10.98 8.68 -4.03
C HIS A 63 11.74 8.03 -5.19
N GLN A 64 13.06 8.14 -5.19
CA GLN A 64 13.94 7.52 -6.20
C GLN A 64 13.54 7.90 -7.64
N GLY A 65 13.17 9.17 -7.86
CA GLY A 65 12.74 9.67 -9.17
C GLY A 65 11.36 9.16 -9.62
N TRP A 66 10.53 8.66 -8.71
CA TRP A 66 9.13 8.32 -8.94
C TRP A 66 8.22 9.28 -8.18
N HIS A 67 7.24 9.83 -8.88
CA HIS A 67 6.10 10.55 -8.34
C HIS A 67 5.04 9.53 -7.96
N LYS A 68 4.91 9.28 -6.66
CA LYS A 68 3.94 8.33 -6.09
C LYS A 68 2.70 9.10 -5.68
N TYR A 69 1.56 8.63 -6.15
CA TYR A 69 0.26 9.19 -5.87
C TYR A 69 -0.49 8.24 -4.95
N THR A 70 -0.79 8.71 -3.75
CA THR A 70 -1.55 7.97 -2.75
C THR A 70 -2.81 8.72 -2.37
N VAL A 71 -3.83 7.99 -1.94
CA VAL A 71 -5.13 8.52 -1.54
C VAL A 71 -5.61 7.87 -0.24
N GLY A 72 -6.57 8.52 0.41
CA GLY A 72 -7.00 8.17 1.75
C GLY A 72 -5.94 8.40 2.84
N ASN A 73 -6.38 8.36 4.09
CA ASN A 73 -5.54 8.36 5.27
C ASN A 73 -6.28 7.63 6.38
N PHE A 74 -5.83 6.42 6.72
CA PHE A 74 -6.54 5.51 7.61
C PHE A 74 -5.64 5.11 8.78
N ASN A 75 -6.20 5.08 9.99
CA ASN A 75 -5.45 4.67 11.18
C ASN A 75 -5.42 3.14 11.34
N GLN A 76 -6.31 2.44 10.63
CA GLN A 76 -6.45 0.99 10.67
C GLN A 76 -6.25 0.39 9.28
N TYR A 77 -5.61 -0.77 9.23
CA TYR A 77 -5.35 -1.48 7.97
C TYR A 77 -6.64 -1.82 7.20
N VAL A 78 -7.70 -2.23 7.91
CA VAL A 78 -8.99 -2.62 7.30
C VAL A 78 -9.61 -1.48 6.47
N GLY A 79 -9.57 -0.24 6.97
CA GLY A 79 -10.10 0.92 6.24
C GLY A 79 -9.34 1.18 4.94
N ALA A 80 -8.02 1.01 4.95
CA ALA A 80 -7.21 1.15 3.75
C ALA A 80 -7.44 -0.01 2.76
N ARG A 81 -7.66 -1.23 3.25
CA ARG A 81 -8.01 -2.40 2.42
C ARG A 81 -9.37 -2.20 1.76
N ASP A 82 -10.39 -1.79 2.51
CA ASP A 82 -11.73 -1.59 1.97
C ASP A 82 -11.73 -0.46 0.93
N HIS A 83 -10.96 0.61 1.19
CA HIS A 83 -10.75 1.68 0.20
C HIS A 83 -10.01 1.20 -1.05
N ARG A 84 -9.01 0.31 -0.89
CA ARG A 84 -8.34 -0.33 -2.04
C ARG A 84 -9.34 -1.11 -2.89
N GLU A 85 -10.23 -1.88 -2.26
CA GLU A 85 -11.26 -2.64 -2.99
C GLU A 85 -12.28 -1.72 -3.67
N ASP A 86 -12.71 -0.64 -3.01
CA ASP A 86 -13.56 0.38 -3.64
C ASP A 86 -12.88 0.96 -4.89
N ILE A 87 -11.62 1.39 -4.78
CA ILE A 87 -10.86 1.93 -5.91
C ILE A 87 -10.74 0.89 -7.03
N ARG A 88 -10.45 -0.36 -6.68
CA ARG A 88 -10.28 -1.44 -7.66
C ARG A 88 -11.57 -1.74 -8.42
N ASN A 89 -12.72 -1.72 -7.74
CA ASN A 89 -14.00 -2.12 -8.30
C ASN A 89 -14.74 -0.96 -8.98
N ASN A 90 -14.61 0.25 -8.44
CA ASN A 90 -15.41 1.42 -8.84
C ASN A 90 -14.62 2.48 -9.61
N LYS A 91 -13.28 2.39 -9.66
CA LYS A 91 -12.43 3.37 -10.36
C LYS A 91 -11.65 2.71 -11.49
N LYS A 92 -11.22 3.52 -12.45
CA LYS A 92 -10.40 3.08 -13.59
C LYS A 92 -8.92 2.93 -13.23
N ILE A 93 -8.60 2.42 -12.04
CA ILE A 93 -7.22 2.27 -11.55
C ILE A 93 -6.87 0.77 -11.53
N LYS A 94 -5.76 0.42 -12.17
CA LYS A 94 -5.26 -0.96 -12.20
C LYS A 94 -4.25 -1.18 -11.09
N GLY A 95 -4.47 -2.22 -10.29
CA GLY A 95 -3.55 -2.67 -9.24
C GLY A 95 -3.30 -1.64 -8.12
N PRO A 96 -4.34 -1.00 -7.54
CA PRO A 96 -4.13 -0.20 -6.33
C PRO A 96 -3.64 -1.10 -5.19
N PHE A 97 -2.75 -0.60 -4.34
CA PHE A 97 -2.25 -1.35 -3.18
C PHE A 97 -2.05 -0.47 -1.96
N VAL A 98 -2.11 -1.09 -0.78
CA VAL A 98 -1.96 -0.39 0.50
C VAL A 98 -0.50 -0.09 0.78
N THR A 99 -0.24 1.11 1.27
CA THR A 99 1.05 1.62 1.74
C THR A 99 0.89 2.11 3.17
N ALA A 100 1.97 2.10 3.95
CA ALA A 100 1.96 2.56 5.33
C ALA A 100 3.05 3.60 5.58
N TYR A 101 2.77 4.49 6.51
CA TYR A 101 3.65 5.57 6.93
C TYR A 101 3.66 5.66 8.45
N ASN A 102 4.84 5.72 9.06
CA ASN A 102 5.00 6.02 10.47
C ASN A 102 5.59 7.44 10.60
N ASN A 103 4.86 8.36 11.23
CA ASN A 103 5.27 9.77 11.36
C ASN A 103 5.70 10.42 10.03
N GLY A 104 5.02 10.06 8.93
CA GLY A 104 5.33 10.55 7.57
C GLY A 104 6.44 9.80 6.82
N THR A 105 7.19 8.92 7.50
CA THR A 105 8.19 8.05 6.87
C THR A 105 7.54 6.77 6.36
N ARG A 106 7.82 6.40 5.10
CA ARG A 106 7.25 5.18 4.51
C ARG A 106 7.85 3.94 5.18
N ILE A 107 6.97 3.03 5.59
CA ILE A 107 7.30 1.71 6.12
C ILE A 107 6.56 0.62 5.34
N THR A 108 6.95 -0.62 5.52
CA THR A 108 6.22 -1.77 4.98
C THR A 108 4.89 -1.94 5.72
N VAL A 109 3.92 -2.58 5.06
CA VAL A 109 2.63 -2.92 5.72
C VAL A 109 2.88 -3.88 6.88
N GLN A 110 3.83 -4.81 6.76
CA GLN A 110 4.17 -5.73 7.83
C GLN A 110 4.69 -4.99 9.07
N GLU A 111 5.62 -4.05 8.91
CA GLU A 111 6.09 -3.20 10.02
C GLU A 111 4.93 -2.41 10.63
N ALA A 112 4.04 -1.85 9.80
CA ALA A 112 2.88 -1.12 10.27
C ALA A 112 1.94 -1.98 11.13
N LEU A 113 1.67 -3.21 10.70
CA LEU A 113 0.87 -4.18 11.46
C LEU A 113 1.55 -4.56 12.78
N MET A 114 2.88 -4.66 12.82
CA MET A 114 3.62 -4.94 14.06
C MET A 114 3.52 -3.80 15.09
N ILE A 115 3.58 -2.55 14.63
CA ILE A 115 3.46 -1.36 15.51
C ILE A 115 2.02 -1.20 16.00
N THR A 116 1.05 -1.31 15.08
CA THR A 116 -0.38 -1.07 15.37
C THR A 116 -1.05 -2.25 16.07
N LYS A 117 -0.46 -3.45 15.98
CA LYS A 117 -1.07 -4.73 16.37
C LYS A 117 -2.38 -5.02 15.62
N ASP A 118 -2.54 -4.43 14.44
CA ASP A 118 -3.68 -4.68 13.55
C ASP A 118 -3.60 -6.10 12.95
N LYS A 119 -4.77 -6.65 12.63
CA LYS A 119 -4.86 -7.94 11.93
C LYS A 119 -4.72 -7.73 10.44
N TRP A 120 -3.94 -8.59 9.78
CA TRP A 120 -3.95 -8.67 8.32
C TRP A 120 -5.30 -9.22 7.84
N VAL A 121 -5.93 -8.52 6.90
CA VAL A 121 -7.21 -8.89 6.30
C VAL A 121 -7.06 -8.81 4.77
N GLN A 122 -7.38 -9.89 4.07
CA GLN A 122 -7.15 -10.00 2.62
C GLN A 122 -8.18 -9.23 1.80
#